data_AF-A0A7Z9GWL0-F1
#
_entry.id   AF-A0A7Z9GWL0-F1
#
_cell.length_a   1.000
_cell.length_b   1.000
_cell.length_c   1.000
_cell.angle_alpha   90.00
_cell.angle_beta   90.00
_cell.angle_gamma   90.00
#
_symmetry.space_group_name_H-M   'P 1'
#
loop_
_entity.id
_entity.type
_entity.pdbx_description
1 polymer ?
#
loop_
_entity_poly.entity_id
_entity_poly.type
_entity_poly.pdbx_seq_one_letter_code
_entity_poly.pdbx_strand_id
1 'polypeptide(L)'
;MVLLPVQESLLQRKCRRLLLLVSCMAILFAVLAAPFSEAAEPETEPRQPADAFQVRLKNEKTVDVRKLMKAEQEAFSKLLARQEANGQSLRFNHTNGKPYLFVSRRGGKLLGPLAGRYDNGQPMIGLTYIFGNRHGALMCWDEKGRPVVYEHYKNGVRDGLRCIFKSCGESCQEGHLWLAEEWSAGRRVASHLRMATGQESSQGALNDQNSDYVAALKGLVDFDTTLQKNETQLKTSVVQLYEYEKQMAQLARARAISTMLASQRAYGAMPVCRTGGG
;
A
#
# COMPACT_ATOMS: atom_id res chain seq x y z
N MET A 1 -43.86 -12.47 -7.89
CA MET A 1 -42.74 -12.65 -6.94
C MET A 1 -41.65 -11.67 -7.35
N VAL A 2 -41.55 -10.53 -6.68
CA VAL A 2 -40.63 -9.44 -7.06
C VAL A 2 -39.21 -9.83 -6.68
N LEU A 3 -38.32 -9.87 -7.68
CA LEU A 3 -36.87 -9.94 -7.48
C LEU A 3 -36.43 -8.65 -6.78
N LEU A 4 -36.28 -8.70 -5.46
CA LEU A 4 -35.61 -7.62 -4.73
C LEU A 4 -34.10 -7.74 -4.94
N PRO A 5 -33.41 -6.66 -5.35
CA PRO A 5 -31.97 -6.66 -5.47
C PRO A 5 -31.35 -6.84 -4.08
N VAL A 6 -30.25 -7.59 -4.03
CA VAL A 6 -29.43 -7.83 -2.83
C VAL A 6 -29.14 -6.50 -2.14
N GLN A 7 -29.90 -6.18 -1.08
CA GLN A 7 -29.65 -5.02 -0.25
C GLN A 7 -28.28 -5.20 0.41
N GLU A 8 -27.31 -4.36 0.03
CA GLU A 8 -26.03 -4.23 0.74
C GLU A 8 -26.31 -4.10 2.24
N SER A 9 -25.76 -5.03 3.02
CA SER A 9 -26.04 -5.09 4.46
C SER A 9 -25.45 -3.84 5.15
N LEU A 10 -26.10 -3.41 6.24
CA LEU A 10 -25.62 -2.32 7.10
C LEU A 10 -24.16 -2.52 7.54
N LEU A 11 -23.67 -3.76 7.58
CA LEU A 11 -22.28 -4.08 7.88
C LEU A 11 -21.34 -3.88 6.68
N GLN A 12 -21.77 -4.18 5.46
CA GLN A 12 -21.04 -3.79 4.24
C GLN A 12 -20.97 -2.28 4.10
N ARG A 13 -22.06 -1.56 4.41
CA ARG A 13 -22.05 -0.08 4.47
C ARG A 13 -21.19 0.45 5.60
N LYS A 14 -21.17 -0.20 6.77
CA LYS A 14 -20.27 0.15 7.89
C LYS A 14 -18.82 -0.18 7.58
N CYS A 15 -18.49 -1.29 6.93
CA CYS A 15 -17.12 -1.61 6.50
C CYS A 15 -16.67 -0.69 5.39
N ARG A 16 -17.55 -0.34 4.44
CA ARG A 16 -17.29 0.63 3.38
C ARG A 16 -17.14 2.04 3.96
N ARG A 17 -17.95 2.44 4.97
CA ARG A 17 -17.78 3.69 5.72
C ARG A 17 -16.54 3.68 6.62
N LEU A 18 -16.17 2.56 7.23
CA LEU A 18 -14.98 2.44 8.07
C LEU A 18 -13.72 2.46 7.22
N LEU A 19 -13.73 1.83 6.03
CA LEU A 19 -12.67 1.94 5.01
C LEU A 19 -12.67 3.28 4.27
N LEU A 20 -13.83 3.93 4.07
CA LEU A 20 -13.90 5.32 3.61
C LEU A 20 -13.44 6.30 4.68
N LEU A 21 -13.54 5.96 5.98
CA LEU A 21 -12.93 6.69 7.10
C LEU A 21 -11.43 6.38 7.26
N VAL A 22 -10.91 5.36 6.57
CA VAL A 22 -9.49 5.26 6.19
C VAL A 22 -9.18 6.24 5.05
N SER A 23 -9.98 7.31 4.88
CA SER A 23 -9.62 8.61 4.28
C SER A 23 -8.48 9.30 5.05
N CYS A 24 -7.46 8.56 5.43
CA CYS A 24 -6.16 9.08 5.79
C CYS A 24 -5.45 9.63 4.52
N MET A 25 -6.21 10.30 3.64
CA MET A 25 -5.77 11.29 2.64
C MET A 25 -5.12 12.53 3.31
N ALA A 26 -4.56 12.36 4.51
CA ALA A 26 -3.71 13.32 5.19
C ALA A 26 -2.30 12.75 5.43
N ILE A 27 -1.96 11.59 4.85
CA ILE A 27 -0.62 10.98 4.98
C ILE A 27 0.43 11.68 4.10
N LEU A 28 0.05 12.62 3.23
CA LEU A 28 1.03 13.37 2.43
C LEU A 28 1.06 14.89 2.67
N PHE A 29 0.07 15.47 3.36
CA PHE A 29 0.05 16.93 3.56
C PHE A 29 0.91 17.42 4.76
N ALA A 30 1.44 16.51 5.59
CA ALA A 30 2.19 16.89 6.80
C ALA A 30 3.72 16.74 6.69
N VAL A 31 4.24 16.05 5.68
CA VAL A 31 5.71 15.91 5.49
C VAL A 31 6.29 17.04 4.63
N LEU A 32 5.45 17.87 4.00
CA LEU A 32 5.87 19.04 3.19
C LEU A 32 5.50 20.40 3.78
N ALA A 33 4.84 20.46 4.94
CA ALA A 33 4.47 21.71 5.59
C ALA A 33 5.34 21.97 6.82
N ALA A 34 6.64 22.20 6.61
CA ALA A 34 7.43 23.04 7.52
C ALA A 34 7.61 24.41 6.85
N PRO A 35 7.36 25.52 7.56
CA PRO A 35 7.38 26.84 6.96
C PRO A 35 8.84 27.24 6.73
N PHE A 36 9.20 27.55 5.48
CA PHE A 36 10.26 28.51 5.24
C PHE A 36 9.63 29.69 4.51
N SER A 37 9.03 30.56 5.30
CA SER A 37 8.74 31.93 4.89
C SER A 37 10.04 32.71 5.05
N GLU A 38 10.84 32.80 4.01
CA GLU A 38 11.74 33.94 3.84
C GLU A 38 12.01 34.15 2.35
N ALA A 39 11.84 35.39 1.92
CA ALA A 39 11.91 35.84 0.54
C ALA A 39 13.29 35.65 -0.08
N ALA A 40 13.38 35.16 -1.31
CA ALA A 40 14.48 35.45 -2.24
C ALA A 40 14.19 34.91 -3.66
N GLU A 41 14.05 35.85 -4.60
CA GLU A 41 14.48 35.90 -6.01
C GLU A 41 14.19 34.76 -7.03
N PRO A 42 13.91 35.11 -8.31
CA PRO A 42 13.69 34.13 -9.37
C PRO A 42 15.04 33.59 -9.86
N GLU A 43 15.62 32.65 -9.12
CA GLU A 43 16.79 31.92 -9.61
C GLU A 43 16.37 30.96 -10.72
N THR A 44 16.94 31.19 -11.90
CA THR A 44 16.86 30.27 -13.04
C THR A 44 17.63 29.01 -12.64
N GLU A 45 16.90 27.96 -12.25
CA GLU A 45 17.52 26.76 -11.66
C GLU A 45 18.44 26.02 -12.66
N PRO A 46 19.65 25.62 -12.22
CA PRO A 46 20.53 24.81 -13.04
C PRO A 46 19.91 23.42 -13.23
N ARG A 47 19.76 22.99 -14.49
CA ARG A 47 19.48 21.59 -14.86
C ARG A 47 20.46 20.70 -14.10
N GLN A 48 19.99 20.00 -13.07
CA GLN A 48 20.82 19.05 -12.36
C GLN A 48 21.26 17.93 -13.32
N PRO A 49 22.52 17.46 -13.23
CA PRO A 49 23.09 16.52 -14.19
C PRO A 49 22.36 15.17 -14.16
N ALA A 50 22.46 14.42 -15.26
CA ALA A 50 21.84 13.10 -15.46
C ALA A 50 22.19 12.07 -14.36
N ASP A 51 23.21 12.34 -13.54
CA ASP A 51 23.70 11.49 -12.46
C ASP A 51 22.99 11.71 -11.12
N ALA A 52 21.94 12.54 -11.06
CA ALA A 52 21.22 12.89 -9.82
C ALA A 52 20.59 11.70 -9.04
N PHE A 53 20.50 10.51 -9.65
CA PHE A 53 19.92 9.29 -9.07
C PHE A 53 20.95 8.18 -8.83
N GLN A 54 22.22 8.45 -9.10
CA GLN A 54 23.28 7.48 -8.90
C GLN A 54 23.77 7.52 -7.45
N VAL A 55 23.94 6.34 -6.84
CA VAL A 55 24.51 6.16 -5.51
C VAL A 55 25.68 5.21 -5.63
N ARG A 56 26.86 5.64 -5.20
CA ARG A 56 28.02 4.75 -5.07
C ARG A 56 27.92 4.00 -3.74
N LEU A 57 27.62 2.71 -3.82
CA LEU A 57 27.47 1.85 -2.64
C LEU A 57 28.81 1.59 -1.95
N LYS A 58 28.75 1.04 -0.73
CA LYS A 58 29.94 0.64 0.05
C LYS A 58 30.86 -0.34 -0.68
N ASN A 59 30.31 -1.17 -1.58
CA ASN A 59 31.08 -2.11 -2.42
C ASN A 59 31.63 -1.46 -3.71
N GLU A 60 31.64 -0.12 -3.77
CA GLU A 60 32.05 0.71 -4.89
C GLU A 60 31.20 0.60 -6.16
N LYS A 61 30.12 -0.18 -6.16
CA LYS A 61 29.18 -0.25 -7.28
C LYS A 61 28.30 0.99 -7.30
N THR A 62 28.17 1.60 -8.46
CA THR A 62 27.21 2.69 -8.68
C THR A 62 25.86 2.13 -9.09
N VAL A 63 24.81 2.45 -8.34
CA VAL A 63 23.43 2.07 -8.63
C VAL A 63 22.63 3.30 -9.02
N ASP A 64 21.99 3.24 -10.18
CA ASP A 64 21.00 4.23 -10.61
C ASP A 64 19.63 3.84 -10.01
N VAL A 65 19.25 4.56 -8.95
CA VAL A 65 18.00 4.31 -8.20
C VAL A 65 16.78 4.49 -9.10
N ARG A 66 16.83 5.39 -10.09
CA ARG A 66 15.71 5.61 -11.03
C ARG A 66 15.49 4.39 -11.91
N LYS A 67 16.55 3.83 -12.49
CA LYS A 67 16.45 2.62 -13.32
C LYS A 67 15.96 1.43 -12.49
N LEU A 68 16.47 1.29 -11.28
CA LEU A 68 16.05 0.27 -10.32
C LEU A 68 14.56 0.39 -9.99
N MET A 69 14.08 1.57 -9.62
CA MET A 69 12.66 1.81 -9.34
C MET A 69 11.76 1.52 -10.55
N LYS A 70 12.17 1.91 -11.76
CA LYS A 70 11.40 1.61 -12.98
C LYS A 70 11.26 0.11 -13.20
N ALA A 71 12.35 -0.65 -13.06
CA ALA A 71 12.32 -2.11 -13.19
C ALA A 71 11.41 -2.77 -12.13
N GLU A 72 11.50 -2.33 -10.87
CA GLU A 72 10.63 -2.81 -9.80
C GLU A 72 9.15 -2.46 -10.05
N GLN A 73 8.87 -1.25 -10.54
CA GLN A 73 7.51 -0.82 -10.89
C GLN A 73 6.92 -1.65 -12.03
N GLU A 74 7.71 -1.99 -13.05
CA GLU A 74 7.30 -2.88 -14.15
C GLU A 74 7.07 -4.32 -13.68
N ALA A 75 7.93 -4.83 -12.80
CA ALA A 75 7.75 -6.15 -12.21
C ALA A 75 6.47 -6.19 -11.34
N PHE A 76 6.26 -5.15 -10.53
CA PHE A 76 5.08 -5.00 -9.70
C PHE A 76 3.79 -4.87 -10.53
N SER A 77 3.79 -4.09 -11.61
CA SER A 77 2.61 -3.93 -12.46
C SER A 77 2.20 -5.25 -13.14
N LYS A 78 3.17 -6.05 -13.60
CA LYS A 78 2.93 -7.41 -14.12
C LYS A 78 2.37 -8.34 -13.05
N LEU A 79 2.89 -8.27 -11.82
CA LEU A 79 2.39 -9.06 -10.69
C LEU A 79 0.94 -8.67 -10.33
N LEU A 80 0.66 -7.36 -10.29
CA LEU A 80 -0.66 -6.83 -10.00
C LEU A 80 -1.69 -7.31 -11.02
N ALA A 81 -1.39 -7.18 -12.31
CA ALA A 81 -2.29 -7.60 -13.40
C ALA A 81 -2.63 -9.11 -13.33
N ARG A 82 -1.66 -9.95 -12.96
CA ARG A 82 -1.90 -11.39 -12.75
C ARG A 82 -2.84 -11.65 -11.58
N GLN A 83 -2.71 -10.89 -10.50
CA GLN A 83 -3.50 -11.08 -9.28
C GLN A 83 -4.92 -10.53 -9.41
N GLU A 84 -5.11 -9.46 -10.19
CA GLU A 84 -6.43 -8.94 -10.54
C GLU A 84 -7.29 -9.99 -11.25
N ALA A 85 -6.69 -10.88 -12.04
CA ALA A 85 -7.39 -11.97 -12.72
C ALA A 85 -7.81 -13.13 -11.80
N ASN A 86 -7.19 -13.29 -10.63
CA ASN A 86 -7.33 -14.48 -9.78
C ASN A 86 -8.52 -14.43 -8.79
N GLY A 87 -9.27 -13.32 -8.74
CA GLY A 87 -10.51 -13.19 -7.95
C GLY A 87 -10.37 -13.20 -6.41
N GLN A 88 -9.17 -13.37 -5.85
CA GLN A 88 -8.88 -13.38 -4.41
C GLN A 88 -8.45 -12.00 -3.86
N SER A 89 -8.90 -10.93 -4.51
CA SER A 89 -8.51 -9.56 -4.18
C SER A 89 -9.69 -8.74 -3.67
N LEU A 90 -9.43 -7.87 -2.71
CA LEU A 90 -10.34 -6.81 -2.33
C LEU A 90 -10.03 -5.57 -3.17
N ARG A 91 -11.08 -4.94 -3.68
CA ARG A 91 -10.99 -3.67 -4.41
C ARG A 91 -11.87 -2.64 -3.73
N PHE A 92 -11.28 -1.52 -3.40
CA PHE A 92 -11.96 -0.35 -2.88
C PHE A 92 -11.85 0.76 -3.91
N ASN A 93 -12.95 1.48 -4.11
CA ASN A 93 -13.03 2.58 -5.05
C ASN A 93 -13.19 3.89 -4.28
N HIS A 94 -12.66 4.96 -4.86
CA HIS A 94 -12.93 6.34 -4.50
C HIS A 94 -14.41 6.68 -4.68
N THR A 95 -14.83 7.84 -4.17
CA THR A 95 -16.19 8.37 -4.34
C THR A 95 -16.55 8.60 -5.81
N ASN A 96 -15.55 8.93 -6.64
CA ASN A 96 -15.67 9.06 -8.10
C ASN A 96 -15.76 7.71 -8.86
N GLY A 97 -15.74 6.58 -8.14
CA GLY A 97 -15.84 5.24 -8.71
C GLY A 97 -14.52 4.65 -9.24
N LYS A 98 -13.43 5.43 -9.29
CA LYS A 98 -12.11 4.94 -9.69
C LYS A 98 -11.49 4.06 -8.60
N PRO A 99 -10.61 3.09 -8.94
CA PRO A 99 -9.96 2.26 -7.95
C PRO A 99 -9.08 3.11 -7.02
N TYR A 100 -9.31 2.97 -5.72
CA TYR A 100 -8.51 3.57 -4.65
C TYR A 100 -7.45 2.60 -4.15
N LEU A 101 -7.86 1.40 -3.78
CA LEU A 101 -7.00 0.43 -3.12
C LEU A 101 -7.31 -0.97 -3.63
N PHE A 102 -6.26 -1.66 -4.05
CA PHE A 102 -6.27 -3.08 -4.36
C PHE A 102 -5.48 -3.82 -3.29
N VAL A 103 -6.06 -4.90 -2.75
CA VAL A 103 -5.44 -5.72 -1.72
C VAL A 103 -5.59 -7.19 -2.09
N SER A 104 -4.48 -7.86 -2.39
CA SER A 104 -4.48 -9.31 -2.51
C SER A 104 -4.42 -9.96 -1.12
N ARG A 105 -5.32 -10.92 -0.88
CA ARG A 105 -5.39 -11.63 0.40
C ARG A 105 -5.68 -13.11 0.19
N ARG A 106 -5.25 -13.92 1.15
CA ARG A 106 -5.67 -15.31 1.25
C ARG A 106 -6.14 -15.57 2.66
N GLY A 107 -7.45 -15.78 2.81
CA GLY A 107 -8.11 -15.82 4.10
C GLY A 107 -8.05 -14.47 4.82
N GLY A 108 -7.73 -14.48 6.12
CA GLY A 108 -7.56 -13.28 6.94
C GLY A 108 -6.17 -12.63 6.87
N LYS A 109 -5.30 -13.04 5.93
CA LYS A 109 -3.93 -12.51 5.82
C LYS A 109 -3.66 -11.88 4.46
N LEU A 110 -2.84 -10.83 4.45
CA LEU A 110 -2.32 -10.23 3.23
C LEU A 110 -1.36 -11.20 2.54
N LEU A 111 -1.57 -11.42 1.24
CA LEU A 111 -0.75 -12.32 0.43
C LEU A 111 -0.79 -11.83 -1.02
N GLY A 112 0.33 -11.30 -1.51
CA GLY A 112 0.44 -10.72 -2.85
C GLY A 112 0.52 -9.19 -2.84
N PRO A 113 0.26 -8.56 -3.99
CA PRO A 113 0.42 -7.12 -4.17
C PRO A 113 -0.70 -6.32 -3.47
N LEU A 114 -0.31 -5.17 -2.95
CA LEU A 114 -1.14 -4.09 -2.47
C LEU A 114 -0.80 -2.84 -3.28
N ALA A 115 -1.81 -2.24 -3.89
CA ALA A 115 -1.64 -1.04 -4.71
C ALA A 115 -2.66 0.01 -4.32
N GLY A 116 -2.19 1.21 -3.99
CA GLY A 116 -3.01 2.39 -3.77
C GLY A 116 -2.86 3.38 -4.91
N ARG A 117 -3.95 4.09 -5.26
CA ARG A 117 -3.98 5.12 -6.29
C ARG A 117 -4.69 6.37 -5.81
N TYR A 118 -4.24 7.52 -6.27
CA TYR A 118 -4.92 8.79 -6.08
C TYR A 118 -6.18 8.90 -6.94
N ASP A 119 -7.03 9.89 -6.66
CA ASP A 119 -8.24 10.18 -7.44
C ASP A 119 -7.97 10.51 -8.91
N ASN A 120 -6.79 11.08 -9.19
CA ASN A 120 -6.32 11.33 -10.54
C ASN A 120 -5.84 10.05 -11.26
N GLY A 121 -5.80 8.90 -10.58
CA GLY A 121 -5.40 7.60 -11.11
C GLY A 121 -3.90 7.30 -11.01
N GLN A 122 -3.09 8.28 -10.60
CA GLN A 122 -1.66 8.10 -10.39
C GLN A 122 -1.38 7.15 -9.22
N PRO A 123 -0.28 6.38 -9.28
CA PRO A 123 0.07 5.47 -8.18
C PRO A 123 0.38 6.28 -6.91
N MET A 124 -0.10 5.79 -5.78
CA MET A 124 0.20 6.36 -4.46
C MET A 124 1.19 5.47 -3.71
N ILE A 125 0.93 4.16 -3.69
CA ILE A 125 1.77 3.18 -3.03
C ILE A 125 1.71 1.84 -3.76
N GLY A 126 2.85 1.16 -3.83
CA GLY A 126 2.96 -0.23 -4.28
C GLY A 126 3.79 -1.02 -3.27
N LEU A 127 3.27 -2.16 -2.83
CA LEU A 127 3.93 -3.03 -1.85
C LEU A 127 3.47 -4.47 -2.04
N THR A 128 4.33 -5.45 -1.79
CA THR A 128 3.96 -6.88 -1.84
C THR A 128 4.07 -7.52 -0.45
N TYR A 129 3.19 -8.47 -0.19
CA TYR A 129 3.13 -9.22 1.07
C TYR A 129 3.31 -10.72 0.84
N ILE A 130 4.07 -11.36 1.73
CA ILE A 130 4.14 -12.83 1.85
C ILE A 130 3.74 -13.19 3.28
N PHE A 131 2.64 -13.93 3.43
CA PHE A 131 2.07 -14.35 4.72
C PHE A 131 1.88 -13.20 5.74
N GLY A 132 1.53 -12.01 5.27
CA GLY A 132 1.32 -10.81 6.10
C GLY A 132 2.58 -9.99 6.38
N ASN A 133 3.75 -10.40 5.89
CA ASN A 133 5.01 -9.66 6.02
C ASN A 133 5.35 -8.95 4.71
N ARG A 134 5.88 -7.73 4.80
CA ARG A 134 6.37 -6.95 3.64
C ARG A 134 7.45 -7.74 2.90
N HIS A 135 7.39 -7.78 1.58
CA HIS A 135 8.37 -8.49 0.76
C HIS A 135 8.49 -7.80 -0.60
N GLY A 136 9.72 -7.67 -1.11
CA GLY A 136 10.03 -6.95 -2.34
C GLY A 136 10.08 -5.43 -2.14
N ALA A 137 9.95 -4.70 -3.25
CA ALA A 137 9.96 -3.24 -3.25
C ALA A 137 8.67 -2.65 -2.66
N LEU A 138 8.86 -1.67 -1.78
CA LEU A 138 7.90 -0.67 -1.38
C LEU A 138 8.21 0.61 -2.16
N MET A 139 7.21 1.15 -2.83
CA MET A 139 7.32 2.42 -3.55
C MET A 139 6.17 3.32 -3.20
N CYS A 140 6.46 4.58 -2.89
CA CYS A 140 5.46 5.62 -2.67
C CYS A 140 5.74 6.82 -3.57
N TRP A 141 4.65 7.41 -4.06
CA TRP A 141 4.68 8.59 -4.90
C TRP A 141 3.72 9.65 -4.35
N ASP A 142 3.93 10.89 -4.77
CA ASP A 142 2.99 11.96 -4.51
C ASP A 142 1.89 12.04 -5.58
N GLU A 143 0.93 12.95 -5.38
CA GLU A 143 -0.19 13.17 -6.31
C GLU A 143 0.24 13.65 -7.70
N LYS A 144 1.48 14.12 -7.87
CA LYS A 144 2.07 14.52 -9.15
C LYS A 144 2.85 13.38 -9.80
N GLY A 145 3.01 12.24 -9.12
CA GLY A 145 3.69 11.05 -9.60
C GLY A 145 5.19 11.05 -9.32
N ARG A 146 5.65 11.97 -8.48
CA ARG A 146 7.05 12.08 -8.08
C ARG A 146 7.34 11.06 -6.98
N PRO A 147 8.49 10.37 -7.03
CA PRO A 147 8.85 9.42 -5.98
C PRO A 147 9.01 10.16 -4.66
N VAL A 148 8.55 9.55 -3.57
CA VAL A 148 8.65 10.09 -2.20
C VAL A 148 9.52 9.16 -1.36
N VAL A 149 9.23 7.86 -1.38
CA VAL A 149 10.00 6.82 -0.68
C VAL A 149 10.14 5.59 -1.55
N TYR A 150 11.32 4.97 -1.49
CA TYR A 150 11.59 3.63 -2.00
C TYR A 150 12.23 2.80 -0.90
N GLU A 151 11.77 1.57 -0.66
CA GLU A 151 12.41 0.65 0.28
C GLU A 151 12.36 -0.78 -0.25
N HIS A 152 13.33 -1.62 0.09
CA HIS A 152 13.28 -3.03 -0.23
C HIS A 152 13.21 -3.91 1.03
N TYR A 153 12.32 -4.90 0.99
CA TYR A 153 12.05 -5.82 2.10
C TYR A 153 12.26 -7.28 1.70
N LYS A 154 12.74 -8.07 2.65
CA LYS A 154 12.78 -9.52 2.57
C LYS A 154 12.15 -10.10 3.82
N ASN A 155 10.97 -10.70 3.65
CA ASN A 155 10.21 -11.39 4.72
C ASN A 155 9.95 -10.53 5.96
N GLY A 156 9.61 -9.25 5.75
CA GLY A 156 9.29 -8.30 6.81
C GLY A 156 10.48 -7.51 7.33
N VAL A 157 11.69 -7.85 6.90
CA VAL A 157 12.93 -7.17 7.31
C VAL A 157 13.47 -6.34 6.16
N ARG A 158 13.97 -5.13 6.44
CA ARG A 158 14.63 -4.30 5.41
C ARG A 158 15.90 -4.98 4.92
N ASP A 159 16.01 -5.13 3.60
CA ASP A 159 17.13 -5.81 2.95
C ASP A 159 17.30 -5.22 1.56
N GLY A 160 18.26 -4.33 1.36
CA GLY A 160 18.45 -3.55 0.14
C GLY A 160 18.48 -2.04 0.38
N LEU A 161 18.13 -1.26 -0.63
CA LEU A 161 18.14 0.20 -0.55
C LEU A 161 16.88 0.74 0.11
N ARG A 162 17.06 1.81 0.88
CA ARG A 162 16.00 2.65 1.45
C ARG A 162 16.28 4.09 1.09
N CYS A 163 15.41 4.71 0.30
CA CYS A 163 15.61 6.05 -0.23
C CYS A 163 14.42 6.95 0.12
N ILE A 164 14.72 8.20 0.46
CA ILE A 164 13.74 9.29 0.50
C ILE A 164 14.12 10.35 -0.52
N PHE A 165 13.11 10.92 -1.15
CA PHE A 165 13.23 11.91 -2.20
C PHE A 165 12.66 13.25 -1.74
N LYS A 166 13.27 14.35 -2.20
CA LYS A 166 12.83 15.71 -1.92
C LYS A 166 12.40 16.38 -3.22
N SER A 167 11.32 17.17 -3.15
CA SER A 167 10.87 18.00 -4.27
C SER A 167 11.68 19.29 -4.33
N CYS A 168 12.18 19.67 -5.51
CA CYS A 168 12.86 20.95 -5.74
C CYS A 168 11.87 22.09 -6.06
N GLY A 169 10.79 22.22 -5.27
CA GLY A 169 9.73 23.21 -5.54
C GLY A 169 8.61 22.71 -6.44
N GLU A 170 7.74 23.64 -6.89
CA GLU A 170 6.48 23.32 -7.58
C GLU A 170 6.62 22.97 -9.06
N SER A 171 7.61 23.56 -9.75
CA SER A 171 7.96 23.34 -11.16
C SER A 171 8.71 22.02 -11.38
N CYS A 172 9.26 21.46 -10.31
CA CYS A 172 10.03 20.23 -10.31
C CYS A 172 9.14 19.02 -10.65
N GLN A 173 9.27 18.51 -11.88
CA GLN A 173 8.54 17.32 -12.35
C GLN A 173 9.17 16.01 -11.87
N GLU A 174 10.43 16.03 -11.43
CA GLU A 174 11.16 14.86 -10.96
C GLU A 174 11.50 15.03 -9.46
N GLY A 175 11.39 13.96 -8.66
CA GLY A 175 11.82 14.00 -7.25
C GLY A 175 13.32 13.73 -7.15
N HIS A 176 14.07 14.49 -6.36
CA HIS A 176 15.52 14.34 -6.24
C HIS A 176 15.87 13.41 -5.09
N LEU A 177 16.83 12.50 -5.28
CA LEU A 177 17.32 11.65 -4.21
C LEU A 177 17.92 12.51 -3.11
N TRP A 178 17.40 12.39 -1.89
CA TRP A 178 17.86 13.18 -0.76
C TRP A 178 18.75 12.36 0.18
N LEU A 179 18.27 11.16 0.57
CA LEU A 179 19.02 10.23 1.40
C LEU A 179 18.79 8.80 0.88
N ALA A 180 19.86 8.03 0.77
CA ALA A 180 19.84 6.59 0.53
C ALA A 180 20.56 5.85 1.66
N GLU A 181 19.89 4.91 2.30
CA GLU A 181 20.48 3.99 3.27
C GLU A 181 20.59 2.59 2.66
N GLU A 182 21.73 1.95 2.91
CA GLU A 182 21.93 0.53 2.61
C GLU A 182 21.54 -0.31 3.82
N TRP A 183 20.68 -1.29 3.62
CA TRP A 183 20.24 -2.22 4.65
C TRP A 183 20.60 -3.65 4.26
N SER A 184 21.06 -4.44 5.23
CA SER A 184 21.25 -5.88 5.07
C SER A 184 20.71 -6.59 6.30
N ALA A 185 19.76 -7.51 6.09
CA ALA A 185 19.13 -8.29 7.15
C ALA A 185 18.65 -7.42 8.35
N GLY A 186 18.10 -6.24 8.07
CA GLY A 186 17.53 -5.36 9.09
C GLY A 186 18.55 -4.49 9.83
N ARG A 187 19.83 -4.55 9.44
CA ARG A 187 20.87 -3.63 9.93
C ARG A 187 21.23 -2.63 8.84
N ARG A 188 21.29 -1.36 9.20
CA ARG A 188 21.83 -0.31 8.33
C ARG A 188 23.35 -0.48 8.20
N VAL A 189 23.83 -0.53 6.95
CA VAL A 189 25.23 -0.76 6.58
C VAL A 189 25.95 0.53 6.21
N ALA A 190 25.25 1.44 5.53
CA ALA A 190 25.78 2.74 5.10
C ALA A 190 24.63 3.75 4.88
N SER A 191 24.97 5.04 4.94
CA SER A 191 24.07 6.14 4.58
C SER A 191 24.76 7.07 3.58
N HIS A 192 24.02 7.49 2.57
CA HIS A 192 24.48 8.35 1.49
C HIS A 192 23.56 9.56 1.42
N LEU A 193 24.06 10.72 1.84
CA LEU A 193 23.33 11.97 1.79
C LEU A 193 23.73 12.73 0.53
N ARG A 194 22.71 13.21 -0.19
CA ARG A 194 22.89 14.10 -1.33
C ARG A 194 22.37 15.49 -0.95
N MET A 195 23.27 16.46 -0.95
CA MET A 195 22.91 17.85 -0.70
C MET A 195 22.36 18.50 -1.99
N ALA A 196 21.59 19.58 -1.83
CA ALA A 196 21.02 20.32 -2.97
C ALA A 196 22.10 20.86 -3.94
N THR A 197 23.30 21.09 -3.43
CA THR A 197 24.49 21.54 -4.20
C THR A 197 25.12 20.42 -5.06
N GLY A 198 24.60 19.20 -5.00
CA GLY A 198 25.13 18.05 -5.75
C GLY A 198 26.32 17.34 -5.10
N GLN A 199 26.81 17.82 -3.96
CA GLN A 199 27.86 17.16 -3.18
C GLN A 199 27.32 15.91 -2.47
N GLU A 200 28.03 14.80 -2.64
CA GLU A 200 27.72 13.50 -2.04
C GLU A 200 28.59 13.29 -0.80
N SER A 201 27.97 13.01 0.35
CA SER A 201 28.68 12.51 1.54
C SER A 201 28.30 11.06 1.77
N SER A 202 29.21 10.15 1.42
CA SER A 202 29.09 8.71 1.67
C SER A 202 29.96 8.34 2.87
N GLN A 203 29.38 8.27 4.07
CA GLN A 203 30.07 7.78 5.26
C GLN A 203 29.22 6.70 5.95
N GLY A 204 29.89 5.68 6.51
CA GLY A 204 29.23 4.47 7.05
C GLY A 204 28.12 4.74 8.08
N ALA A 205 28.26 5.81 8.86
CA ALA A 205 27.16 6.42 9.61
C ALA A 205 27.39 7.94 9.58
N LEU A 206 26.60 8.66 8.78
CA LEU A 206 26.56 10.12 8.88
C LEU A 206 26.16 10.47 10.32
N ASN A 207 26.95 11.34 10.92
CA ASN A 207 26.78 11.81 12.29
C ASN A 207 25.58 12.77 12.39
N ASP A 208 24.85 12.69 13.50
CA ASP A 208 23.59 13.41 13.77
C ASP A 208 23.73 14.95 13.85
N GLN A 209 24.88 15.49 13.45
CA GLN A 209 25.19 16.92 13.42
C GLN A 209 24.77 17.58 12.10
N ASN A 210 24.59 16.81 11.01
CA ASN A 210 24.13 17.36 9.74
C ASN A 210 22.60 17.54 9.78
N SER A 211 22.14 18.79 9.74
CA SER A 211 20.71 19.14 9.80
C SER A 211 19.89 18.54 8.66
N ASP A 212 20.45 18.46 7.44
CA ASP A 212 19.76 17.87 6.29
C ASP A 212 19.59 16.37 6.44
N TYR A 213 20.60 15.70 7.00
CA TYR A 213 20.52 14.28 7.32
C TYR A 213 19.48 14.00 8.39
N VAL A 214 19.48 14.77 9.48
CA VAL A 214 18.49 14.63 10.56
C VAL A 214 17.07 14.89 10.04
N ALA A 215 16.89 15.87 9.15
CA ALA A 215 15.60 16.15 8.53
C ALA A 215 15.12 15.01 7.62
N ALA A 216 16.02 14.45 6.79
CA ALA A 216 15.71 13.31 5.94
C ALA A 216 15.34 12.06 6.76
N LEU A 217 16.09 11.78 7.84
CA LEU A 217 15.81 10.71 8.77
C LEU A 217 14.46 10.90 9.46
N LYS A 218 14.14 12.12 9.90
CA LYS A 218 12.84 12.42 10.50
C LYS A 218 11.71 12.12 9.52
N GLY A 219 11.83 12.54 8.26
CA GLY A 219 10.83 12.23 7.22
C GLY A 219 10.62 10.72 7.02
N LEU A 220 11.70 9.94 7.05
CA LEU A 220 11.64 8.47 7.00
C LEU A 220 10.97 7.85 8.24
N VAL A 221 11.22 8.37 9.44
CA VAL A 221 10.58 7.91 10.68
C VAL A 221 9.08 8.26 10.71
N ASP A 222 8.73 9.48 10.32
CA ASP A 222 7.33 9.94 10.22
C ASP A 222 6.57 9.10 9.19
N PHE A 223 7.22 8.77 8.07
CA PHE A 223 6.69 7.83 7.09
C PHE A 223 6.46 6.43 7.68
N ASP A 224 7.45 5.87 8.38
CA ASP A 224 7.36 4.53 8.98
C ASP A 224 6.22 4.41 9.99
N THR A 225 6.13 5.38 10.91
CA THR A 225 5.11 5.39 11.96
C THR A 225 3.71 5.44 11.34
N THR A 226 3.55 6.28 10.32
CA THR A 226 2.30 6.40 9.58
C THR A 226 1.97 5.12 8.83
N LEU A 227 2.92 4.56 8.09
CA LEU A 227 2.76 3.32 7.35
C LEU A 227 2.38 2.16 8.29
N GLN A 228 3.05 2.01 9.42
CA GLN A 228 2.78 0.96 10.40
C GLN A 228 1.38 1.08 10.99
N LYS A 229 0.94 2.30 11.32
CA LYS A 229 -0.42 2.57 11.81
C LYS A 229 -1.47 2.12 10.79
N ASN A 230 -1.33 2.55 9.54
CA ASN A 230 -2.30 2.22 8.48
C ASN A 230 -2.30 0.73 8.14
N GLU A 231 -1.12 0.11 8.11
CA GLU A 231 -0.99 -1.32 7.85
C GLU A 231 -1.64 -2.14 8.96
N THR A 232 -1.50 -1.74 10.22
CA THR A 232 -2.15 -2.39 11.36
C THR A 232 -3.68 -2.30 11.26
N GLN A 233 -4.19 -1.12 10.90
CA GLN A 233 -5.62 -0.92 10.66
C GLN A 233 -6.11 -1.80 9.51
N LEU A 234 -5.40 -1.80 8.39
CA LEU A 234 -5.76 -2.62 7.22
C LEU A 234 -5.76 -4.11 7.56
N LYS A 235 -4.72 -4.62 8.23
CA LYS A 235 -4.63 -6.03 8.66
C LYS A 235 -5.82 -6.39 9.55
N THR A 236 -6.16 -5.54 10.50
CA THR A 236 -7.33 -5.73 11.38
C THR A 236 -8.62 -5.81 10.56
N SER A 237 -8.84 -4.88 9.63
CA SER A 237 -10.02 -4.89 8.77
C SER A 237 -10.10 -6.13 7.87
N VAL A 238 -8.97 -6.60 7.33
CA VAL A 238 -8.92 -7.83 6.51
C VAL A 238 -9.30 -9.06 7.31
N VAL A 239 -8.85 -9.17 8.56
CA VAL A 239 -9.23 -10.26 9.47
C VAL A 239 -10.73 -10.20 9.77
N GLN A 240 -11.24 -9.04 10.15
CA GLN A 240 -12.67 -8.85 10.46
C GLN A 240 -13.58 -9.19 9.28
N LEU A 241 -13.21 -8.74 8.07
CA LEU A 241 -13.95 -9.09 6.85
C LEU A 241 -13.95 -10.60 6.59
N TYR A 242 -12.81 -11.25 6.77
CA TYR A 242 -12.71 -12.70 6.61
C TYR A 242 -13.57 -13.48 7.61
N GLU A 243 -13.56 -13.07 8.89
CA GLU A 243 -14.40 -13.69 9.92
C GLU A 243 -15.89 -13.50 9.63
N TYR A 244 -16.28 -12.30 9.19
CA TYR A 244 -17.65 -12.01 8.79
C TYR A 244 -18.11 -12.89 7.61
N GLU A 245 -17.30 -12.99 6.55
CA GLU A 245 -17.58 -13.87 5.40
C GLU A 245 -17.75 -15.33 5.82
N LYS A 246 -16.90 -15.80 6.75
CA LYS A 246 -16.98 -17.15 7.31
C LYS A 246 -18.28 -17.37 8.08
N GLN A 247 -18.68 -16.42 8.94
CA GLN A 247 -19.94 -16.48 9.69
C GLN A 247 -21.15 -16.48 8.75
N MET A 248 -21.15 -15.63 7.72
CA MET A 248 -22.23 -15.57 6.74
C MET A 248 -22.35 -16.87 5.94
N ALA A 249 -21.23 -17.48 5.56
CA ALA A 249 -21.23 -18.78 4.90
C ALA A 249 -21.78 -19.90 5.81
N GLN A 250 -21.46 -19.89 7.11
CA GLN A 250 -22.02 -20.82 8.09
C GLN A 250 -23.52 -20.64 8.26
N LEU A 251 -24.00 -19.40 8.39
CA LEU A 251 -25.42 -19.09 8.48
C LEU A 251 -26.18 -19.50 7.22
N ALA A 252 -25.62 -19.27 6.03
CA ALA A 252 -26.22 -19.69 4.76
C ALA A 252 -26.36 -21.22 4.69
N ARG A 253 -25.33 -21.97 5.12
CA ARG A 253 -25.38 -23.44 5.21
C ARG A 253 -26.42 -23.93 6.19
N ALA A 254 -26.47 -23.34 7.39
CA ALA A 254 -27.46 -23.68 8.42
C ALA A 254 -28.90 -23.43 7.91
N ARG A 255 -29.12 -22.30 7.22
CA ARG A 255 -30.41 -22.00 6.58
C ARG A 255 -30.77 -23.04 5.52
N ALA A 256 -29.84 -23.36 4.61
CA ALA A 256 -30.08 -24.39 3.59
C ALA A 256 -30.46 -25.76 4.17
N ILE A 257 -29.76 -26.19 5.24
CA ILE A 257 -30.08 -27.43 5.96
C ILE A 257 -31.47 -27.33 6.59
N SER A 258 -31.79 -26.22 7.25
CA SER A 258 -33.10 -26.02 7.86
C SER A 258 -34.25 -26.08 6.86
N THR A 259 -34.08 -25.48 5.67
CA THR A 259 -35.05 -25.55 4.57
C THR A 259 -35.20 -26.96 4.02
N MET A 260 -34.09 -27.71 3.87
CA MET A 260 -34.13 -29.13 3.48
C MET A 260 -34.89 -29.99 4.49
N LEU A 261 -34.62 -29.82 5.78
CA LEU A 261 -35.30 -30.58 6.83
C LEU A 261 -36.79 -30.22 6.91
N ALA A 262 -37.14 -28.95 6.70
CA ALA A 262 -38.53 -28.50 6.65
C ALA A 262 -39.29 -29.11 5.45
N SER A 263 -38.67 -29.17 4.26
CA SER A 263 -39.30 -29.80 3.10
C SER A 263 -39.45 -31.31 3.29
N GLN A 264 -38.45 -32.01 3.83
CA GLN A 264 -38.53 -33.45 4.14
C GLN A 264 -39.66 -33.78 5.13
N ARG A 265 -39.85 -32.95 6.18
CA ARG A 265 -40.98 -33.11 7.11
C ARG A 265 -42.33 -32.89 6.44
N ALA A 266 -42.44 -31.93 5.52
CA ALA A 266 -43.68 -31.68 4.78
C ALA A 266 -44.06 -32.86 3.86
N TYR A 267 -43.08 -33.50 3.20
CA TYR A 267 -43.33 -34.70 2.39
C TYR A 267 -43.69 -35.93 3.25
N GLY A 268 -43.09 -36.09 4.43
CA GLY A 268 -43.39 -37.19 5.35
C GLY A 268 -44.74 -37.07 6.10
N ALA A 269 -45.33 -35.87 6.12
CA ALA A 269 -46.63 -35.59 6.76
C ALA A 269 -47.81 -35.59 5.78
N MET A 270 -47.58 -35.92 4.50
CA MET A 270 -48.68 -36.11 3.54
C MET A 270 -49.61 -37.24 4.07
N PRO A 271 -50.91 -36.98 4.27
CA PRO A 271 -51.82 -38.00 4.76
C PRO A 271 -51.86 -39.13 3.72
N VAL A 272 -51.54 -40.35 4.16
CA VAL A 272 -51.81 -41.55 3.37
C VAL A 272 -53.32 -41.60 3.18
N CYS A 273 -53.81 -41.22 2.00
CA CYS A 273 -55.20 -41.42 1.62
C CYS A 273 -55.46 -42.93 1.72
N ARG A 274 -56.11 -43.36 2.81
CA ARG A 274 -56.71 -44.70 2.91
C ARG A 274 -57.83 -44.76 1.89
N THR A 275 -57.50 -45.14 0.67
CA THR A 275 -58.47 -45.63 -0.30
C THR A 275 -58.65 -47.12 -0.08
N GLY A 276 -59.86 -47.52 0.30
CA GLY A 276 -60.30 -48.91 0.39
C GLY A 276 -61.06 -49.13 1.70
N GLY A 277 -62.30 -49.60 1.71
CA GLY A 277 -63.13 -50.17 0.65
C GLY A 277 -64.08 -51.17 1.31
N GLY A 278 -65.29 -51.32 0.77
CA GLY A 278 -66.29 -52.29 1.21
C GLY A 278 -67.42 -51.70 2.01
#